data_AF-A0A077Q8Y9-F1
#
_entry.id   AF-A0A077Q8Y9-F1
#
_cell.length_a   1.000
_cell.length_b   1.000
_cell.length_c   1.000
_cell.angle_alpha   90.00
_cell.angle_beta   90.00
_cell.angle_gamma   90.00
#
_symmetry.space_group_name_H-M   'P 1'
#
loop_
_entity.id
_entity.type
_entity.pdbx_description
1 polymer ?
#
loop_
_entity_poly.entity_id
_entity_poly.type
_entity_poly.pdbx_seq_one_letter_code
_entity_poly.pdbx_strand_id
1 'polypeptide(L)'
;MEDIDYMRLLEIDICPVCGVKDCVLKNPKAPHAGKVMHKTVEAYCKNDMRELKKIIIQKFSQYNAMFNHRFADALKNDTSMSSIGLLKHYREDSGAEISLSRIGVQNRISDLIKKPGAFKRTDGTSIHSRFISQIQNGDRVQFNNSFSFGTESAHPHDPLWAIGGAKVIGTLTDTKVSPRGDNYNLSGRINYRLEDKFTDPYDTFNWFEKDWNPNGVPFDIRGEWSESVNFDIDKNVYENKIKPLIDKQ
;
A
#
# COMPACT_ATOMS: atom_id res chain seq x y z
N MET A 1 1.67 2.07 19.45
CA MET A 1 1.88 1.21 18.27
C MET A 1 2.22 -0.15 18.82
N GLU A 2 1.42 -1.17 18.55
CA GLU A 2 1.76 -2.53 18.96
C GLU A 2 3.01 -2.95 18.18
N ASP A 3 4.08 -3.25 18.91
CA ASP A 3 5.30 -3.82 18.35
C ASP A 3 4.94 -5.11 17.60
N ILE A 4 5.17 -5.12 16.29
CA ILE A 4 5.02 -6.33 15.49
C ILE A 4 6.15 -7.27 15.91
N ASP A 5 5.78 -8.33 16.63
CA ASP A 5 6.69 -9.40 17.02
C ASP A 5 7.20 -10.14 15.78
N TYR A 6 8.45 -9.84 15.39
CA TYR A 6 9.11 -10.41 14.23
C TYR A 6 9.30 -11.94 14.36
N MET A 7 9.32 -12.47 15.60
CA MET A 7 9.37 -13.92 15.82
C MET A 7 8.06 -14.58 15.36
N ARG A 8 6.91 -13.93 15.58
CA ARG A 8 5.61 -14.39 15.04
C ARG A 8 5.53 -14.31 13.51
N LEU A 9 6.18 -13.35 12.87
CA LEU A 9 6.24 -13.28 11.41
C LEU A 9 7.11 -14.38 10.79
N LEU A 10 8.09 -14.89 11.52
CA LEU A 10 8.90 -16.05 11.15
C LEU A 10 8.20 -17.38 11.47
N GLU A 11 7.25 -17.40 12.43
CA GLU A 11 6.33 -18.51 12.69
C GLU A 11 5.30 -18.67 11.56
N ILE A 12 4.89 -17.56 10.94
CA ILE A 12 4.15 -17.59 9.68
C ILE A 12 5.17 -17.95 8.61
N ASP A 13 4.99 -19.11 7.98
CA ASP A 13 6.00 -19.74 7.14
C ASP A 13 6.30 -18.99 5.81
N ILE A 14 6.43 -17.67 5.79
CA ILE A 14 6.58 -16.84 4.59
C ILE A 14 8.03 -16.34 4.41
N CYS A 15 8.54 -16.31 3.17
CA CYS A 15 9.88 -15.80 2.84
C CYS A 15 9.97 -14.28 2.95
N PRO A 16 10.97 -13.71 3.66
CA PRO A 16 11.12 -12.26 3.81
C PRO A 16 11.72 -11.57 2.58
N VAL A 17 12.04 -12.30 1.51
CA VAL A 17 12.53 -11.71 0.25
C VAL A 17 11.42 -11.66 -0.79
N CYS A 18 10.51 -12.63 -0.76
CA CYS A 18 9.52 -12.81 -1.80
C CYS A 18 8.14 -13.15 -1.29
N GLY A 19 7.83 -13.07 0.01
CA GLY A 19 6.47 -13.30 0.51
C GLY A 19 5.86 -14.70 0.26
N VAL A 20 6.62 -15.67 -0.30
CA VAL A 20 6.12 -17.02 -0.62
C VAL A 20 6.38 -17.98 0.54
N LYS A 21 5.38 -18.81 0.85
CA LYS A 21 5.45 -19.80 1.94
C LYS A 21 6.56 -20.84 1.70
N ASP A 22 6.50 -21.49 0.54
CA ASP A 22 7.44 -22.56 0.14
C ASP A 22 8.63 -22.03 -0.68
N CYS A 23 9.24 -20.92 -0.26
CA CYS A 23 10.35 -20.35 -1.02
C CYS A 23 11.58 -21.26 -1.01
N VAL A 24 12.21 -21.45 -2.18
CA VAL A 24 13.47 -22.22 -2.33
C VAL A 24 14.60 -21.66 -1.46
N LEU A 25 14.59 -20.35 -1.15
CA LEU A 25 15.54 -19.73 -0.22
C LEU A 25 15.34 -20.14 1.24
N LYS A 26 14.18 -20.69 1.61
CA LYS A 26 13.91 -21.32 2.91
C LYS A 26 14.23 -22.82 2.94
N ASN A 27 14.54 -23.43 1.80
CA ASN A 27 14.78 -24.87 1.74
C ASN A 27 15.89 -25.26 2.74
N PRO A 28 15.62 -26.10 3.75
CA PRO A 28 16.63 -26.52 4.72
C PRO A 28 17.80 -27.28 4.07
N LYS A 29 17.60 -27.81 2.85
CA LYS A 29 18.66 -28.42 2.02
C LYS A 29 19.55 -27.39 1.32
N ALA A 30 19.27 -26.09 1.45
CA ALA A 30 20.13 -24.98 1.04
C ALA A 30 20.72 -24.29 2.29
N PRO A 31 21.70 -24.93 2.99
CA PRO A 31 22.16 -24.55 4.33
C PRO A 31 22.81 -23.17 4.45
N HIS A 32 23.05 -22.48 3.33
CA HIS A 32 23.64 -21.15 3.30
C HIS A 32 22.61 -20.03 3.48
N ALA A 33 21.42 -20.14 2.88
CA ALA A 33 20.43 -19.06 2.87
C ALA A 33 19.79 -18.84 4.26
N GLY A 34 19.40 -19.91 4.95
CA GLY A 34 18.84 -19.83 6.31
C GLY A 34 19.84 -19.28 7.34
N LYS A 35 21.12 -19.65 7.25
CA LYS A 35 22.19 -19.12 8.13
C LYS A 35 22.50 -17.65 7.86
N VAL A 36 22.45 -17.23 6.60
CA VAL A 36 22.63 -15.82 6.24
C VAL A 36 21.47 -14.99 6.77
N MET A 37 20.23 -15.46 6.62
CA MET A 37 19.06 -14.78 7.19
C MET A 37 19.13 -14.64 8.72
N HIS A 38 19.51 -15.70 9.42
CA HIS A 38 19.69 -15.64 10.87
C HIS A 38 20.75 -14.62 11.30
N LYS A 39 21.89 -14.57 10.59
CA LYS A 39 22.95 -13.58 10.84
C LYS A 39 22.53 -12.14 10.53
N THR A 40 21.74 -11.93 9.48
CA THR A 40 21.15 -10.62 9.16
C THR A 40 20.26 -10.14 10.30
N VAL A 41 19.39 -11.02 10.81
CA VAL A 41 18.49 -10.72 11.95
C VAL A 41 19.28 -10.45 13.22
N GLU A 42 20.31 -11.27 13.51
CA GLU A 42 21.13 -11.09 14.71
C GLU A 42 21.93 -9.78 14.70
N ALA A 43 22.54 -9.42 13.56
CA ALA A 43 23.25 -8.15 13.41
C ALA A 43 22.30 -6.95 13.55
N TYR A 44 21.07 -7.08 13.03
CA TYR A 44 20.03 -6.07 13.18
C TYR A 44 19.59 -5.88 14.64
N CYS A 45 19.25 -6.97 15.35
CA CYS A 45 18.84 -6.91 16.76
C CYS A 45 19.95 -6.33 17.67
N LYS A 46 21.21 -6.42 17.25
CA LYS A 46 22.36 -5.85 17.95
C LYS A 46 22.72 -4.42 17.51
N ASN A 47 21.97 -3.85 16.56
CA ASN A 47 22.25 -2.57 15.92
C ASN A 47 23.67 -2.48 15.30
N ASP A 48 24.22 -3.62 14.86
CA ASP A 48 25.54 -3.70 14.22
C ASP A 48 25.42 -3.47 12.71
N MET A 49 25.27 -2.19 12.36
CA MET A 49 25.05 -1.73 10.98
C MET A 49 26.24 -2.02 10.05
N ARG A 50 27.45 -2.19 10.60
CA ARG A 50 28.65 -2.49 9.81
C ARG A 50 28.64 -3.95 9.36
N GLU A 51 28.30 -4.87 10.26
CA GLU A 51 28.19 -6.28 9.93
C GLU A 51 26.97 -6.54 9.03
N LEU A 52 25.85 -5.85 9.25
CA LEU A 52 24.69 -5.92 8.36
C LEU A 52 25.03 -5.55 6.91
N LYS A 53 25.69 -4.40 6.72
CA LYS A 53 26.14 -3.92 5.40
C LYS A 53 27.09 -4.91 4.74
N LYS A 54 27.98 -5.52 5.52
CA LYS A 54 28.93 -6.53 5.04
C LYS A 54 28.21 -7.83 4.64
N ILE A 55 27.21 -8.29 5.39
CA ILE A 55 26.41 -9.48 5.04
C ILE A 55 25.67 -9.24 3.72
N ILE A 56 25.01 -8.09 3.55
CA ILE A 56 24.33 -7.72 2.30
C ILE A 56 25.33 -7.71 1.13
N ILE A 57 26.47 -7.01 1.27
CA ILE A 57 27.46 -6.88 0.21
C ILE A 57 28.18 -8.20 -0.10
N GLN A 58 28.42 -9.09 0.87
CA GLN A 58 29.26 -10.29 0.67
C GLN A 58 28.46 -11.58 0.45
N LYS A 59 27.27 -11.68 1.03
CA LYS A 59 26.47 -12.91 1.04
C LYS A 59 25.27 -12.81 0.11
N PHE A 60 24.72 -11.62 -0.07
CA PHE A 60 23.76 -11.37 -1.14
C PHE A 60 24.44 -10.91 -2.45
N SER A 61 25.75 -10.64 -2.51
CA SER A 61 26.44 -10.37 -3.80
C SER A 61 26.49 -11.57 -4.75
N GLN A 62 26.49 -12.78 -4.20
CA GLN A 62 26.56 -14.04 -4.97
C GLN A 62 25.17 -14.40 -5.49
N TYR A 63 24.14 -14.11 -4.68
CA TYR A 63 22.77 -14.05 -5.16
C TYR A 63 22.57 -12.88 -6.10
N ASN A 64 23.24 -11.74 -5.96
CA ASN A 64 23.26 -10.67 -6.96
C ASN A 64 23.80 -11.18 -8.30
N ALA A 65 24.71 -12.16 -8.42
CA ALA A 65 25.07 -12.63 -9.77
C ALA A 65 23.92 -13.42 -10.43
N MET A 66 23.22 -14.27 -9.67
CA MET A 66 22.13 -15.14 -10.16
C MET A 66 20.77 -14.41 -10.25
N PHE A 67 20.47 -13.57 -9.27
CA PHE A 67 19.40 -12.58 -9.27
C PHE A 67 19.73 -11.47 -10.27
N ASN A 68 20.91 -10.86 -10.37
CA ASN A 68 21.14 -9.87 -11.45
C ASN A 68 21.07 -10.51 -12.83
N HIS A 69 21.40 -11.78 -13.07
CA HIS A 69 21.16 -12.31 -14.42
C HIS A 69 19.67 -12.45 -14.74
N ARG A 70 18.87 -13.16 -13.92
CA ARG A 70 17.42 -13.35 -14.19
C ARG A 70 16.56 -12.13 -13.86
N PHE A 71 16.85 -11.48 -12.73
CA PHE A 71 16.19 -10.28 -12.23
C PHE A 71 16.71 -9.03 -12.92
N ALA A 72 17.96 -8.93 -13.40
CA ALA A 72 18.34 -7.80 -14.28
C ALA A 72 18.03 -8.05 -15.75
N ASP A 73 17.87 -9.29 -16.23
CA ASP A 73 17.17 -9.53 -17.50
C ASP A 73 15.69 -9.15 -17.38
N ALA A 74 15.02 -9.51 -16.27
CA ALA A 74 13.68 -9.01 -15.96
C ALA A 74 13.68 -7.49 -15.80
N LEU A 75 14.62 -6.86 -15.08
CA LEU A 75 14.68 -5.41 -14.91
C LEU A 75 14.95 -4.70 -16.25
N LYS A 76 15.83 -5.24 -17.10
CA LYS A 76 16.15 -4.66 -18.42
C LYS A 76 14.96 -4.77 -19.37
N ASN A 77 14.28 -5.91 -19.37
CA ASN A 77 13.24 -6.22 -20.35
C ASN A 77 11.81 -5.95 -19.85
N ASP A 78 11.61 -5.69 -18.55
CA ASP A 78 10.30 -5.33 -18.01
C ASP A 78 9.98 -3.88 -18.39
N THR A 79 8.97 -3.74 -19.24
CA THR A 79 8.35 -2.49 -19.65
C THR A 79 6.99 -2.29 -18.99
N SER A 80 6.55 -3.24 -18.17
CA SER A 80 5.36 -3.16 -17.34
C SER A 80 5.67 -2.44 -16.02
N MET A 81 4.64 -1.93 -15.36
CA MET A 81 4.74 -1.34 -14.02
C MET A 81 4.37 -2.37 -12.95
N SER A 82 4.93 -3.57 -13.06
CA SER A 82 4.92 -4.58 -12.00
C SER A 82 5.72 -4.09 -10.78
N SER A 83 5.78 -4.86 -9.68
CA SER A 83 6.70 -4.54 -8.58
C SER A 83 8.16 -4.41 -9.04
N ILE A 84 8.55 -5.17 -10.06
CA ILE A 84 9.89 -5.10 -10.66
C ILE A 84 10.02 -3.83 -11.50
N GLY A 85 8.97 -3.46 -12.24
CA GLY A 85 8.90 -2.22 -13.01
C GLY A 85 9.00 -0.97 -12.14
N LEU A 86 8.33 -0.94 -10.99
CA LEU A 86 8.44 0.16 -10.02
C LEU A 86 9.85 0.26 -9.41
N LEU A 87 10.46 -0.89 -9.10
CA LEU A 87 11.86 -0.93 -8.64
C LEU A 87 12.84 -0.47 -9.73
N LYS A 88 12.58 -0.81 -11.00
CA LYS A 88 13.37 -0.32 -12.13
C LYS A 88 13.29 1.20 -12.20
N HIS A 89 12.08 1.76 -12.14
CA HIS A 89 11.85 3.20 -12.18
C HIS A 89 12.57 3.93 -11.05
N TYR A 90 12.56 3.38 -9.82
CA TYR A 90 13.34 3.88 -8.69
C TYR A 90 14.85 3.95 -9.01
N ARG A 91 15.41 2.91 -9.66
CA ARG A 91 16.85 2.80 -9.97
C ARG A 91 17.31 3.61 -11.19
N GLU A 92 16.38 4.09 -12.01
CA GLU A 92 16.69 4.91 -13.20
C GLU A 92 16.91 6.39 -12.86
N ASP A 93 16.95 6.75 -11.57
CA ASP A 93 17.33 8.07 -11.03
C ASP A 93 16.51 9.28 -11.53
N SER A 94 15.32 9.04 -12.09
CA SER A 94 14.47 10.15 -12.56
C SER A 94 13.68 10.85 -11.44
N GLY A 95 13.35 10.13 -10.36
CA GLY A 95 12.44 10.59 -9.31
C GLY A 95 11.05 11.00 -9.82
N ALA A 96 10.71 10.66 -11.07
CA ALA A 96 9.52 11.15 -11.72
C ALA A 96 8.27 10.51 -11.13
N GLU A 97 7.27 11.32 -10.83
CA GLU A 97 5.96 10.86 -10.35
C GLU A 97 5.33 9.86 -11.34
N ILE A 98 4.67 8.83 -10.80
CA ILE A 98 3.92 7.84 -11.58
C ILE A 98 2.46 7.83 -11.14
N SER A 99 1.54 7.87 -12.11
CA SER A 99 0.12 7.72 -11.84
C SER A 99 -0.31 6.25 -11.72
N LEU A 100 -1.36 5.96 -10.94
CA LEU A 100 -2.00 4.65 -10.87
C LEU A 100 -2.49 4.14 -12.24
N SER A 101 -2.87 5.05 -13.14
CA SER A 101 -3.25 4.72 -14.52
C SER A 101 -2.05 4.24 -15.33
N ARG A 102 -0.88 4.87 -15.16
CA ARG A 102 0.38 4.44 -15.78
C ARG A 102 0.86 3.11 -15.20
N ILE A 103 0.60 2.86 -13.90
CA ILE A 103 0.87 1.55 -13.27
C ILE A 103 -0.07 0.46 -13.80
N GLY A 104 -1.30 0.83 -14.20
CA GLY A 104 -2.32 -0.10 -14.67
C GLY A 104 -3.19 -0.69 -13.56
N VAL A 105 -3.23 -0.07 -12.37
CA VAL A 105 -4.01 -0.55 -11.20
C VAL A 105 -5.19 0.34 -10.81
N GLN A 106 -5.39 1.47 -11.49
CA GLN A 106 -6.43 2.45 -11.17
C GLN A 106 -7.81 1.81 -10.95
N ASN A 107 -8.30 1.04 -11.91
CA ASN A 107 -9.63 0.43 -11.84
C ASN A 107 -9.72 -0.61 -10.72
N ARG A 108 -8.67 -1.42 -10.54
CA ARG A 108 -8.60 -2.42 -9.47
C ARG A 108 -8.66 -1.76 -8.09
N ILE A 109 -7.96 -0.65 -7.90
CA ILE A 109 -7.98 0.10 -6.63
C ILE A 109 -9.37 0.69 -6.40
N SER A 110 -9.98 1.31 -7.41
CA SER A 110 -11.36 1.82 -7.31
C SER A 110 -12.34 0.71 -6.89
N ASP A 111 -12.23 -0.48 -7.47
CA ASP A 111 -13.07 -1.63 -7.13
C ASP A 111 -12.81 -2.14 -5.70
N LEU A 112 -11.55 -2.19 -5.27
CA LEU A 112 -11.18 -2.60 -3.90
C LEU A 112 -11.76 -1.67 -2.84
N ILE A 113 -11.77 -0.36 -3.08
CA ILE A 113 -12.36 0.63 -2.16
C ILE A 113 -13.85 0.36 -1.91
N LYS A 114 -14.55 -0.18 -2.92
CA LYS A 114 -15.97 -0.53 -2.86
C LYS A 114 -16.22 -1.94 -2.33
N LYS A 115 -15.22 -2.82 -2.36
CA LYS A 115 -15.33 -4.24 -2.00
C LYS A 115 -15.46 -4.46 -0.48
N PRO A 116 -16.55 -5.08 0.00
CA PRO A 116 -16.68 -5.50 1.39
C PRO A 116 -15.54 -6.42 1.83
N GLY A 117 -14.96 -6.15 3.00
CA GLY A 117 -13.91 -6.98 3.60
C GLY A 117 -12.51 -6.83 2.99
N ALA A 118 -12.34 -6.01 1.93
CA ALA A 118 -11.02 -5.62 1.45
C ALA A 118 -10.25 -4.84 2.54
N PHE A 119 -8.92 -4.83 2.43
CA PHE A 119 -8.00 -4.23 3.40
C PHE A 119 -8.13 -4.85 4.80
N LYS A 120 -8.33 -6.17 4.84
CA LYS A 120 -8.51 -6.99 6.06
C LYS A 120 -9.60 -6.49 7.01
N ARG A 121 -10.62 -5.81 6.48
CA ARG A 121 -11.73 -5.30 7.30
C ARG A 121 -12.61 -6.45 7.77
N THR A 122 -12.72 -6.63 9.08
CA THR A 122 -13.49 -7.73 9.70
C THR A 122 -14.96 -7.38 9.90
N ASP A 123 -15.34 -6.11 9.84
CA ASP A 123 -16.73 -5.65 9.99
C ASP A 123 -17.60 -5.83 8.74
N GLY A 124 -17.07 -6.48 7.69
CA GLY A 124 -17.78 -6.74 6.44
C GLY A 124 -18.12 -5.48 5.64
N THR A 125 -17.61 -4.30 6.01
CA THR A 125 -17.82 -3.05 5.26
C THR A 125 -16.71 -2.81 4.25
N SER A 126 -16.95 -1.90 3.30
CA SER A 126 -15.91 -1.34 2.44
C SER A 126 -15.53 0.06 2.91
N ILE A 127 -14.42 0.60 2.38
CA ILE A 127 -14.04 2.00 2.65
C ILE A 127 -15.17 2.93 2.18
N HIS A 128 -15.72 2.65 1.00
CA HIS A 128 -16.79 3.42 0.39
C HIS A 128 -18.07 3.42 1.25
N SER A 129 -18.59 2.24 1.63
CA SER A 129 -19.84 2.15 2.38
C SER A 129 -19.70 2.71 3.80
N ARG A 130 -18.53 2.52 4.42
CA ARG A 130 -18.24 3.11 5.74
C ARG A 130 -18.22 4.63 5.67
N PHE A 131 -17.60 5.21 4.64
CA PHE A 131 -17.56 6.66 4.51
C PHE A 131 -18.95 7.26 4.28
N ILE A 132 -19.79 6.62 3.46
CA ILE A 132 -21.21 6.99 3.32
C ILE A 132 -21.93 6.94 4.68
N SER A 133 -21.75 5.86 5.45
CA SER A 133 -22.38 5.74 6.77
C SER A 133 -21.91 6.85 7.75
N GLN A 134 -20.64 7.22 7.71
CA GLN A 134 -20.12 8.33 8.51
C GLN A 134 -20.75 9.68 8.12
N ILE A 135 -21.03 9.90 6.83
CA ILE A 135 -21.78 11.08 6.38
C ILE A 135 -23.22 11.00 6.88
N GLN A 136 -23.88 9.84 6.77
CA GLN A 136 -25.26 9.64 7.24
C GLN A 136 -25.42 9.86 8.75
N ASN A 137 -24.37 9.64 9.54
CA ASN A 137 -24.36 9.86 10.99
C ASN A 137 -23.99 11.31 11.39
N GLY A 138 -23.56 12.11 10.42
CA GLY A 138 -23.12 13.49 10.64
C GLY A 138 -21.69 13.61 11.18
N ASP A 139 -20.84 12.60 10.94
CA ASP A 139 -19.50 12.55 11.54
C ASP A 139 -18.49 13.39 10.75
N ARG A 140 -18.56 13.34 9.41
CA ARG A 140 -17.58 13.97 8.49
C ARG A 140 -18.07 13.98 7.05
N VAL A 141 -17.48 14.86 6.24
CA VAL A 141 -17.66 14.94 4.77
C VAL A 141 -16.35 14.71 4.00
N GLN A 142 -15.28 14.41 4.72
CA GLN A 142 -13.98 14.05 4.18
C GLN A 142 -13.24 13.06 5.10
N PHE A 143 -12.35 12.24 4.55
CA PHE A 143 -11.43 11.40 5.32
C PHE A 143 -10.05 11.38 4.70
N ASN A 144 -9.04 11.08 5.52
CA ASN A 144 -7.66 10.83 5.11
C ASN A 144 -7.10 9.72 6.00
N ASN A 145 -6.96 8.51 5.46
CA ASN A 145 -6.53 7.33 6.21
C ASN A 145 -5.50 6.53 5.39
N SER A 146 -4.62 5.82 6.09
CA SER A 146 -3.69 4.86 5.47
C SER A 146 -4.32 3.47 5.39
N PHE A 147 -4.07 2.77 4.28
CA PHE A 147 -4.54 1.41 4.02
C PHE A 147 -3.41 0.53 3.49
N SER A 148 -3.40 -0.74 3.89
CA SER A 148 -2.43 -1.73 3.42
C SER A 148 -2.87 -2.37 2.11
N PHE A 149 -2.43 -1.85 0.97
CA PHE A 149 -2.68 -2.42 -0.35
C PHE A 149 -1.93 -3.74 -0.59
N GLY A 150 -0.79 -3.94 0.08
CA GLY A 150 -0.01 -5.17 -0.04
C GLY A 150 -0.78 -6.43 0.38
N THR A 151 -1.80 -6.29 1.24
CA THR A 151 -2.66 -7.42 1.64
C THR A 151 -3.65 -7.84 0.57
N GLU A 152 -3.90 -6.97 -0.41
CA GLU A 152 -4.78 -7.22 -1.56
C GLU A 152 -4.01 -7.70 -2.80
N SER A 153 -2.69 -7.87 -2.66
CA SER A 153 -1.83 -8.39 -3.73
C SER A 153 -2.02 -9.89 -3.91
N ALA A 154 -1.99 -10.35 -5.16
CA ALA A 154 -2.05 -11.79 -5.46
C ALA A 154 -0.69 -12.47 -5.31
N HIS A 155 0.39 -11.74 -5.58
CA HIS A 155 1.76 -12.23 -5.57
C HIS A 155 2.77 -11.07 -5.45
N PRO A 156 4.05 -11.32 -5.15
CA PRO A 156 5.05 -10.26 -4.94
C PRO A 156 5.36 -9.38 -6.15
N HIS A 157 5.13 -9.88 -7.37
CA HIS A 157 5.29 -9.10 -8.61
C HIS A 157 4.09 -8.18 -8.89
N ASP A 158 3.05 -8.23 -8.05
CA ASP A 158 1.85 -7.42 -8.20
C ASP A 158 2.15 -5.99 -7.73
N PRO A 159 1.91 -4.96 -8.54
CA PRO A 159 2.13 -3.57 -8.13
C PRO A 159 1.48 -3.18 -6.80
N LEU A 160 0.35 -3.81 -6.41
CA LEU A 160 -0.24 -3.55 -5.09
C LEU A 160 0.64 -4.03 -3.93
N TRP A 161 1.44 -5.08 -4.14
CA TRP A 161 2.44 -5.53 -3.18
C TRP A 161 3.51 -4.46 -2.95
N ALA A 162 3.99 -3.87 -4.04
CA ALA A 162 5.01 -2.83 -4.05
C ALA A 162 4.52 -1.48 -3.48
N ILE A 163 3.26 -1.11 -3.75
CA ILE A 163 2.60 0.06 -3.11
C ILE A 163 2.53 -0.13 -1.60
N GLY A 164 2.39 -1.38 -1.12
CA GLY A 164 2.47 -1.67 0.32
C GLY A 164 1.38 -0.98 1.13
N GLY A 165 1.69 0.18 1.72
CA GLY A 165 0.74 1.03 2.45
C GLY A 165 0.62 2.42 1.83
N ALA A 166 -0.59 2.82 1.45
CA ALA A 166 -0.84 4.12 0.83
C ALA A 166 -1.91 4.92 1.58
N LYS A 167 -1.88 6.24 1.45
CA LYS A 167 -2.95 7.12 1.94
C LYS A 167 -4.05 7.19 0.90
N VAL A 168 -5.28 7.02 1.38
CA VAL A 168 -6.49 7.31 0.59
C VAL A 168 -7.22 8.45 1.26
N ILE A 169 -7.52 9.44 0.45
CA ILE A 169 -8.30 10.62 0.80
C ILE A 169 -9.62 10.51 0.04
N GLY A 170 -10.73 10.82 0.71
CA GLY A 170 -12.04 10.90 0.07
C GLY A 170 -12.78 12.13 0.55
N THR A 171 -13.34 12.89 -0.39
CA THR A 171 -14.10 14.13 -0.12
C THR A 171 -15.41 14.11 -0.87
N LEU A 172 -16.51 14.35 -0.17
CA LEU A 172 -17.83 14.55 -0.77
C LEU A 172 -17.93 15.97 -1.33
N THR A 173 -18.29 16.10 -2.62
CA THR A 173 -18.53 17.38 -3.30
C THR A 173 -19.78 17.30 -4.19
N ASP A 174 -20.10 18.41 -4.86
CA ASP A 174 -21.20 18.52 -5.84
C ASP A 174 -22.56 18.07 -5.27
N THR A 175 -22.78 18.35 -3.99
CA THR A 175 -23.93 17.82 -3.26
C THR A 175 -25.22 18.51 -3.66
N LYS A 176 -26.26 17.72 -3.91
CA LYS A 176 -27.63 18.17 -4.10
C LYS A 176 -28.55 17.37 -3.18
N VAL A 177 -29.45 18.06 -2.50
CA VAL A 177 -30.45 17.46 -1.63
C VAL A 177 -31.85 17.65 -2.18
N SER A 178 -32.66 16.60 -2.11
CA SER A 178 -34.09 16.68 -2.38
C SER A 178 -34.90 16.13 -1.19
N PRO A 179 -36.03 16.75 -0.83
CA PRO A 179 -36.93 16.25 0.20
C PRO A 179 -37.42 14.82 -0.10
N ARG A 180 -37.39 13.94 0.91
CA ARG A 180 -37.90 12.56 0.83
C ARG A 180 -38.52 12.13 2.16
N GLY A 181 -39.79 12.48 2.38
CA GLY A 181 -40.48 12.21 3.66
C GLY A 181 -39.81 12.96 4.80
N ASP A 182 -39.44 12.26 5.88
CA ASP A 182 -38.69 12.81 7.02
C ASP A 182 -37.18 12.88 6.80
N ASN A 183 -36.71 12.38 5.65
CA ASN A 183 -35.31 12.39 5.25
C ASN A 183 -35.06 13.35 4.08
N TYR A 184 -33.79 13.55 3.76
CA TYR A 184 -33.34 14.02 2.46
C TYR A 184 -32.73 12.87 1.67
N ASN A 185 -32.91 12.91 0.36
CA ASN A 185 -32.09 12.15 -0.57
C ASN A 185 -30.89 13.03 -0.96
N LEU A 186 -29.70 12.66 -0.50
CA LEU A 186 -28.46 13.37 -0.81
C LEU A 186 -27.77 12.67 -1.99
N SER A 187 -27.56 13.44 -3.05
CA SER A 187 -26.74 13.03 -4.20
C SER A 187 -25.48 13.88 -4.27
N GLY A 188 -24.39 13.32 -4.79
CA GLY A 188 -23.13 14.04 -4.95
C GLY A 188 -22.05 13.17 -5.58
N ARG A 189 -20.79 13.60 -5.44
CA ARG A 189 -19.63 12.83 -5.87
C ARG A 189 -18.65 12.69 -4.71
N ILE A 190 -18.12 11.49 -4.52
CA ILE A 190 -16.96 11.30 -3.66
C ILE A 190 -15.74 11.31 -4.56
N ASN A 191 -14.88 12.32 -4.43
CA ASN A 191 -13.59 12.37 -5.08
C ASN A 191 -12.57 11.67 -4.20
N TYR A 192 -11.95 10.62 -4.75
CA TYR A 192 -10.89 9.86 -4.13
C TYR A 192 -9.55 10.31 -4.69
N ARG A 193 -8.57 10.42 -3.79
CA ARG A 193 -7.16 10.58 -4.13
C ARG A 193 -6.33 9.56 -3.36
N LEU A 194 -5.46 8.87 -4.07
CA LEU A 194 -4.42 8.03 -3.48
C LEU A 194 -3.09 8.76 -3.55
N GLU A 195 -2.40 8.78 -2.42
CA GLU A 195 -1.04 9.28 -2.28
C GLU A 195 -0.18 8.20 -1.65
N ASP A 196 0.87 7.83 -2.35
CA ASP A 196 1.90 6.94 -1.87
C ASP A 196 3.27 7.48 -2.28
N LYS A 197 4.30 7.08 -1.56
CA LYS A 197 5.68 7.39 -1.89
C LYS A 197 6.44 6.09 -1.98
N PHE A 198 6.85 5.74 -3.19
CA PHE A 198 7.69 4.58 -3.39
C PHE A 198 9.10 4.91 -2.91
N THR A 199 9.42 4.39 -1.73
CA THR A 199 10.75 4.36 -1.13
C THR A 199 11.35 2.97 -1.30
N ASP A 200 12.65 2.84 -1.04
CA ASP A 200 13.43 1.60 -1.18
C ASP A 200 12.63 0.29 -0.87
N PRO A 201 12.64 -0.76 -1.72
CA PRO A 201 11.95 -2.03 -1.42
C PRO A 201 12.42 -2.76 -0.15
N TYR A 202 13.52 -2.36 0.49
CA TYR A 202 13.87 -2.83 1.84
C TYR A 202 12.96 -2.23 2.94
N ASP A 203 12.21 -1.17 2.61
CA ASP A 203 11.22 -0.48 3.45
C ASP A 203 9.90 -1.26 3.56
N THR A 204 9.61 -2.17 2.62
CA THR A 204 8.47 -3.11 2.70
C THR A 204 8.49 -3.97 3.98
N PHE A 205 9.63 -4.01 4.69
CA PHE A 205 9.81 -4.75 5.94
C PHE A 205 10.12 -3.88 7.17
N ASN A 206 10.09 -2.54 7.08
CA ASN A 206 10.43 -1.62 8.18
C ASN A 206 11.78 -1.98 8.85
N TRP A 207 12.79 -2.38 8.07
CA TRP A 207 14.08 -2.82 8.61
C TRP A 207 14.97 -1.67 9.12
N PHE A 208 14.56 -0.41 8.99
CA PHE A 208 15.35 0.76 9.39
C PHE A 208 14.43 1.87 9.92
N GLU A 209 14.90 2.65 10.91
CA GLU A 209 14.15 3.82 11.43
C GLU A 209 14.12 5.03 10.48
N LYS A 210 14.88 4.97 9.38
CA LYS A 210 14.97 6.02 8.35
C LYS A 210 15.08 5.38 6.97
N ASP A 211 14.38 5.95 5.98
CA ASP A 211 14.46 5.54 4.58
C ASP A 211 15.93 5.50 4.14
N TRP A 212 16.43 4.29 3.86
CA TRP A 212 17.84 4.07 3.56
C TRP A 212 18.20 4.49 2.13
N ASN A 213 17.23 4.40 1.20
CA ASN A 213 17.26 4.81 -0.21
C ASN A 213 18.61 4.66 -0.94
N PRO A 214 19.31 3.51 -0.89
CA PRO A 214 20.53 3.34 -1.65
C PRO A 214 20.21 3.07 -3.13
N ASN A 215 20.97 3.70 -4.03
CA ASN A 215 21.02 3.39 -5.48
C ASN A 215 19.70 3.59 -6.25
N GLY A 216 18.94 4.63 -5.89
CA GLY A 216 17.79 5.10 -6.65
C GLY A 216 17.22 6.38 -6.06
N VAL A 217 16.21 6.94 -6.73
CA VAL A 217 15.51 8.16 -6.31
C VAL A 217 14.06 7.82 -5.99
N PRO A 218 13.60 8.03 -4.74
CA PRO A 218 12.19 7.86 -4.37
C PRO A 218 11.28 8.71 -5.25
N PHE A 219 10.07 8.22 -5.50
CA PHE A 219 9.10 8.92 -6.34
C PHE A 219 7.69 8.80 -5.78
N ASP A 220 6.84 9.77 -6.12
CA ASP A 220 5.45 9.78 -5.71
C ASP A 220 4.63 8.86 -6.64
N ILE A 221 3.71 8.10 -6.03
CA ILE A 221 2.64 7.39 -6.73
C ILE A 221 1.31 8.08 -6.40
N ARG A 222 0.59 8.50 -7.45
CA ARG A 222 -0.68 9.22 -7.28
C ARG A 222 -1.79 8.66 -8.13
N GLY A 223 -3.03 8.81 -7.68
CA GLY A 223 -4.18 8.55 -8.53
C GLY A 223 -5.43 9.23 -8.02
N GLU A 224 -6.26 9.65 -8.94
CA GLU A 224 -7.50 10.37 -8.63
C GLU A 224 -8.65 9.76 -9.42
N TRP A 225 -9.78 9.57 -8.77
CA TRP A 225 -11.02 9.12 -9.40
C TRP A 225 -12.20 9.61 -8.58
N SER A 226 -13.40 9.51 -9.14
CA SER A 226 -14.62 9.93 -8.46
C SER A 226 -15.73 8.90 -8.62
N GLU A 227 -16.52 8.74 -7.58
CA GLU A 227 -17.70 7.87 -7.58
C GLU A 227 -18.95 8.72 -7.31
N SER A 228 -19.97 8.56 -8.14
CA SER A 228 -21.28 9.19 -7.89
C SER A 228 -21.98 8.46 -6.75
N VAL A 229 -22.57 9.21 -5.84
CA VAL A 229 -23.28 8.66 -4.68
C VAL A 229 -24.69 9.21 -4.59
N ASN A 230 -25.59 8.38 -4.08
CA ASN A 230 -26.96 8.74 -3.78
C ASN A 230 -27.44 7.92 -2.58
N PHE A 231 -27.80 8.59 -1.48
CA PHE A 231 -28.23 7.92 -0.26
C PHE A 231 -29.17 8.79 0.58
N ASP A 232 -29.98 8.12 1.41
CA ASP A 232 -30.86 8.79 2.34
C ASP A 232 -30.09 9.29 3.57
N ILE A 233 -30.46 10.47 4.06
CA ILE A 233 -29.93 11.07 5.28
C ILE A 233 -31.07 11.74 6.07
N ASP A 234 -31.05 11.58 7.38
CA ASP A 234 -31.99 12.23 8.28
C ASP A 234 -31.90 13.77 8.13
N LYS A 235 -33.06 14.45 8.05
CA LYS A 235 -33.09 15.91 7.86
C LYS A 235 -32.36 16.65 8.97
N ASN A 236 -32.53 16.23 10.21
CA ASN A 236 -31.90 16.87 11.36
C ASN A 236 -30.38 16.65 11.36
N VAL A 237 -29.91 15.47 10.97
CA VAL A 237 -28.47 15.22 10.75
C VAL A 237 -27.93 16.09 9.61
N TYR A 238 -28.64 16.19 8.49
CA TYR A 238 -28.18 16.99 7.37
C TYR A 238 -28.08 18.48 7.73
N GLU A 239 -29.16 19.10 8.19
CA GLU A 239 -29.20 20.55 8.44
C GLU A 239 -28.23 20.96 9.55
N ASN A 240 -28.09 20.16 10.60
CA ASN A 240 -27.34 20.56 11.80
C ASN A 240 -25.90 20.05 11.83
N LYS A 241 -25.56 18.98 11.10
CA LYS A 241 -24.20 18.40 11.12
C LYS A 241 -23.51 18.43 9.76
N ILE A 242 -24.18 17.98 8.70
CA ILE A 242 -23.51 17.82 7.38
C ILE A 242 -23.44 19.12 6.59
N LYS A 243 -24.54 19.86 6.45
CA LYS A 243 -24.59 21.12 5.71
C LYS A 243 -23.54 22.13 6.20
N PRO A 244 -23.33 22.36 7.52
CA PRO A 244 -22.28 23.25 8.00
C PRO A 244 -20.85 22.77 7.68
N LEU A 245 -20.64 21.46 7.44
CA LEU A 245 -19.35 20.92 7.03
C LEU A 245 -19.11 21.10 5.53
N ILE A 246 -20.16 20.99 4.72
CA ILE A 246 -20.11 21.23 3.27
C ILE A 246 -19.87 22.73 3.00
N ASP A 247 -20.60 23.62 3.69
CA ASP A 247 -20.51 25.08 3.49
C ASP A 247 -19.14 25.68 3.89
N LYS A 248 -18.28 24.90 4.58
CA LYS A 248 -16.94 25.30 5.01
C LYS A 248 -15.83 24.84 4.05
N GLN A 249 -16.15 23.99 3.08
CA GLN A 249 -15.21 23.54 2.04
C GLN A 249 -15.00 24.65 1.00
#